data_AF-A0A7W0N098-F1
#
_entry.id   AF-A0A7W0N098-F1
#
_cell.length_a   1.000
_cell.length_b   1.000
_cell.length_c   1.000
_cell.angle_alpha   90.00
_cell.angle_beta   90.00
_cell.angle_gamma   90.00
#
_symmetry.space_group_name_H-M   'P 1'
#
loop_
_entity.id
_entity.type
_entity.pdbx_description
1 polymer ?
#
loop_
_entity_poly.entity_id
_entity_poly.type
_entity_poly.pdbx_seq_one_letter_code
_entity_poly.pdbx_strand_id
1 'polypeptide(L)'
;MAGGWAADLHSGRQTRPHGDMDIAVLRSEHEALRTYLAGWDLQIAYGGRLRPWRNGAVGPPENAVWARPDVGGPWWLDIKIELNEGGEWVYRRHPRVRRPLESIGRTRHRRHPVPRSGDRLPLPEAPVVRRRAAAAPTAPPSRTRARAPR
;
A
#
# COMPACT_ATOMS: atom_id res chain seq x y z
N MET A 1 -1.29 -2.10 -0.75
CA MET A 1 -0.58 -1.08 -1.56
C MET A 1 0.37 -0.32 -0.66
N ALA A 2 1.60 -0.09 -1.11
CA ALA A 2 2.62 0.68 -0.42
C ALA A 2 3.15 1.80 -1.35
N GLY A 3 4.25 2.44 -0.94
CA GLY A 3 5.04 3.34 -1.79
C GLY A 3 4.24 4.44 -2.50
N GLY A 4 4.55 4.66 -3.77
CA GLY A 4 4.02 5.78 -4.56
C GLY A 4 2.49 5.69 -4.74
N TRP A 5 1.98 4.48 -4.97
CA TRP A 5 0.55 4.24 -5.07
C TRP A 5 -0.20 4.51 -3.78
N ALA A 6 0.33 4.11 -2.62
CA ALA A 6 -0.31 4.39 -1.34
C ALA A 6 -0.41 5.90 -1.06
N ALA A 7 0.63 6.67 -1.42
CA ALA A 7 0.61 8.12 -1.29
C ALA A 7 -0.48 8.74 -2.19
N ASP A 8 -0.52 8.38 -3.47
CA ASP A 8 -1.51 8.91 -4.42
C ASP A 8 -2.95 8.51 -4.05
N LEU A 9 -3.16 7.28 -3.59
CA LEU A 9 -4.45 6.81 -3.08
C LEU A 9 -4.87 7.56 -1.81
N HIS A 10 -3.92 7.90 -0.93
CA HIS A 10 -4.20 8.70 0.26
C HIS A 10 -4.55 10.15 -0.11
N SER A 11 -3.84 10.74 -1.06
CA SER A 11 -4.08 12.11 -1.55
C SER A 11 -5.31 12.21 -2.47
N GLY A 12 -5.85 11.09 -2.95
CA GLY A 12 -6.99 11.07 -3.86
C GLY A 12 -6.68 11.55 -5.28
N ARG A 13 -5.40 11.65 -5.65
CA ARG A 13 -4.95 12.09 -6.98
C ARG A 13 -3.61 11.44 -7.30
N GLN A 14 -3.45 11.03 -8.55
CA GLN A 14 -2.15 10.59 -9.07
C GLN A 14 -1.19 11.77 -9.17
N THR A 15 -0.02 11.68 -8.54
CA THR A 15 0.99 12.75 -8.54
C THR A 15 2.05 12.56 -9.61
N ARG A 16 2.30 11.30 -10.01
CA ARG A 16 3.23 10.92 -11.09
C ARG A 16 2.83 9.58 -11.74
N PRO A 17 3.32 9.28 -12.95
CA PRO A 17 3.28 7.91 -13.47
C PRO A 17 4.01 6.95 -12.53
N HIS A 18 3.46 5.74 -12.37
CA HIS A 18 4.13 4.62 -11.69
C HIS A 18 4.34 3.49 -12.70
N GLY A 19 5.56 2.99 -12.78
CA GLY A 19 5.93 1.92 -13.72
C GLY A 19 5.69 0.52 -13.16
N ASP A 20 5.49 0.42 -11.86
CA ASP A 20 5.33 -0.80 -11.08
C ASP A 20 4.23 -0.62 -10.01
N MET A 21 3.95 -1.69 -9.28
CA MET A 21 3.05 -1.72 -8.15
C MET A 21 3.81 -2.01 -6.86
N ASP A 22 3.75 -1.06 -5.92
CA ASP A 22 4.27 -1.24 -4.58
C ASP A 22 3.31 -2.08 -3.72
N ILE A 23 3.78 -3.24 -3.25
CA ILE A 23 3.04 -4.12 -2.33
C ILE A 23 3.84 -4.26 -1.04
N ALA A 24 3.17 -4.29 0.11
CA ALA A 24 3.79 -4.62 1.38
C ALA A 24 3.30 -6.00 1.82
N VAL A 25 4.22 -6.86 2.26
CA VAL A 25 3.93 -8.19 2.79
C VAL A 25 4.69 -8.37 4.10
N LEU A 26 4.05 -8.99 5.09
CA LEU A 26 4.71 -9.25 6.37
C LEU A 26 5.82 -10.27 6.19
N ARG A 27 6.91 -10.12 6.96
CA ARG A 27 8.04 -11.05 6.92
C ARG A 27 7.61 -12.49 7.24
N SER A 28 6.61 -12.69 8.08
CA SER A 28 6.07 -14.03 8.35
C SER A 28 5.31 -14.67 7.18
N GLU A 29 4.95 -13.89 6.15
CA GLU A 29 4.05 -14.33 5.07
C GLU A 29 4.71 -14.34 3.69
N HIS A 30 5.96 -13.87 3.58
CA HIS A 30 6.59 -13.70 2.27
C HIS A 30 6.78 -15.03 1.52
N GLU A 31 6.91 -16.17 2.20
CA GLU A 31 7.02 -17.48 1.54
C GLU A 31 5.72 -17.90 0.85
N ALA A 32 4.57 -17.51 1.44
CA ALA A 32 3.27 -17.71 0.81
C ALA A 32 3.16 -16.86 -0.47
N LEU A 33 3.68 -15.63 -0.45
CA LEU A 33 3.76 -14.79 -1.64
C LEU A 33 4.66 -15.41 -2.72
N ARG A 34 5.82 -15.94 -2.36
CA ARG A 34 6.72 -16.63 -3.32
C ARG A 34 6.00 -17.82 -3.98
N THR A 35 5.24 -18.58 -3.20
CA THR A 35 4.42 -19.69 -3.71
C THR A 35 3.31 -19.19 -4.63
N TYR A 36 2.62 -18.11 -4.26
CA TYR A 36 1.57 -17.51 -5.07
C TYR A 36 2.08 -17.01 -6.43
N LEU A 37 3.29 -16.46 -6.46
CA LEU A 37 3.96 -15.99 -7.66
C LEU A 37 4.86 -17.08 -8.30
N ALA A 38 4.56 -18.36 -8.08
CA ALA A 38 5.28 -19.44 -8.73
C ALA A 38 5.30 -19.26 -10.26
N GLY A 39 6.48 -19.37 -10.86
CA GLY A 39 6.70 -19.13 -12.29
C GLY A 39 7.12 -17.70 -12.64
N TRP A 40 6.97 -16.74 -11.71
CA TRP A 40 7.50 -15.38 -11.90
C TRP A 40 9.00 -15.33 -11.63
N ASP A 41 9.67 -14.36 -12.24
CA ASP A 41 11.04 -13.99 -11.90
C ASP A 41 11.03 -13.08 -10.66
N LEU A 42 11.47 -13.64 -9.54
CA LEU A 42 11.55 -12.97 -8.24
C LEU A 42 13.02 -12.67 -7.90
N GLN A 43 13.34 -11.40 -7.69
CA GLN A 43 14.70 -10.93 -7.39
C GLN A 43 14.73 -10.18 -6.07
N ILE A 44 15.55 -10.62 -5.12
CA ILE A 44 15.83 -9.83 -3.92
C ILE A 44 16.71 -8.64 -4.31
N ALA A 45 16.23 -7.45 -4.01
CA ALA A 45 16.90 -6.19 -4.28
C ALA A 45 17.57 -5.66 -3.01
N TYR A 46 18.89 -5.65 -2.98
CA TYR A 46 19.66 -5.17 -1.83
C TYR A 46 21.01 -4.60 -2.25
N GLY A 47 21.40 -3.46 -1.67
CA GLY A 47 22.70 -2.82 -1.95
C GLY A 47 22.95 -2.49 -3.42
N GLY A 48 21.89 -2.16 -4.18
CA GLY A 48 21.98 -1.88 -5.62
C GLY A 48 22.17 -3.14 -6.49
N ARG A 49 22.02 -4.34 -5.92
CA ARG A 49 22.15 -5.62 -6.63
C ARG A 49 20.82 -6.37 -6.61
N LEU A 50 20.63 -7.20 -7.64
CA LEU A 50 19.52 -8.13 -7.77
C LEU A 50 20.06 -9.57 -7.69
N ARG A 51 19.41 -10.41 -6.89
CA ARG A 51 19.72 -11.83 -6.81
C ARG A 51 18.45 -12.69 -6.85
N PRO A 52 18.43 -13.84 -7.54
CA PRO A 52 17.24 -14.67 -7.60
C PRO A 52 16.79 -15.13 -6.21
N TRP A 53 15.50 -15.00 -5.93
CA TRP A 53 14.90 -15.52 -4.71
C TRP A 53 14.46 -16.97 -4.89
N ARG A 54 15.43 -17.89 -4.75
CA ARG A 54 15.20 -19.31 -4.99
C ARG A 54 14.48 -20.00 -3.85
N ASN A 55 14.83 -19.68 -2.62
CA ASN A 55 14.32 -20.28 -1.39
C ASN A 55 14.71 -19.40 -0.18
N GLY A 56 14.22 -19.80 1.00
CA GLY A 56 14.59 -19.20 2.27
C GLY A 56 13.93 -17.84 2.52
N ALA A 57 14.09 -17.38 3.76
CA ALA A 57 13.47 -16.16 4.21
C ALA A 57 14.16 -14.91 3.65
N VAL A 58 13.37 -13.89 3.28
CA VAL A 58 13.89 -12.53 3.03
C VAL A 58 13.98 -11.80 4.36
N GLY A 59 15.19 -11.66 4.86
CA GLY A 59 15.47 -11.24 6.23
C GLY A 59 16.70 -10.36 6.33
N PRO A 60 16.87 -9.64 7.45
CA PRO A 60 17.76 -8.48 7.51
C PRO A 60 19.17 -8.80 7.01
N PRO A 61 19.79 -7.89 6.24
CA PRO A 61 19.33 -6.52 5.96
C PRO A 61 18.34 -6.39 4.78
N GLU A 62 18.01 -7.50 4.12
CA GLU A 62 17.19 -7.50 2.91
C GLU A 62 15.70 -7.31 3.23
N ASN A 63 15.03 -6.54 2.39
CA ASN A 63 13.63 -6.17 2.64
C ASN A 63 12.82 -5.86 1.38
N ALA A 64 13.38 -6.05 0.19
CA ALA A 64 12.73 -5.74 -1.06
C ALA A 64 12.87 -6.91 -2.04
N VAL A 65 11.77 -7.25 -2.70
CA VAL A 65 11.73 -8.22 -3.79
C VAL A 65 11.10 -7.55 -4.99
N TRP A 66 11.79 -7.57 -6.12
CA TRP A 66 11.25 -7.13 -7.40
C TRP A 66 10.72 -8.35 -8.14
N ALA A 67 9.53 -8.23 -8.72
CA ALA A 67 8.88 -9.34 -9.42
C ALA A 67 8.43 -8.94 -10.82
N ARG A 68 8.57 -9.87 -11.75
CA ARG A 68 8.03 -9.78 -13.12
C ARG A 68 7.56 -11.15 -13.61
N PRO A 69 6.55 -11.22 -14.49
CA PRO A 69 6.07 -12.49 -15.02
C PRO A 69 7.16 -13.29 -15.74
N ASP A 70 7.96 -12.63 -16.59
CA ASP A 70 8.97 -13.28 -17.40
C ASP A 70 10.34 -12.63 -17.23
N VAL A 71 11.39 -13.44 -17.33
CA VAL A 71 12.78 -12.96 -17.35
C VAL A 71 12.96 -12.02 -18.55
N GLY A 72 13.54 -10.85 -18.29
CA GLY A 72 13.75 -9.82 -19.32
C GLY A 72 12.55 -8.89 -19.56
N GLY A 73 11.38 -9.21 -19.00
CA GLY A 73 10.23 -8.31 -19.00
C GLY A 73 10.39 -7.09 -18.08
N PRO A 74 9.45 -6.12 -18.15
CA PRO A 74 9.42 -4.98 -17.23
C PRO A 74 9.19 -5.45 -15.80
N TRP A 75 9.63 -4.66 -14.81
CA TRP A 75 9.27 -4.90 -13.42
C TRP A 75 7.80 -4.57 -13.18
N TRP A 76 7.09 -5.47 -12.50
CA TRP A 76 5.68 -5.32 -12.21
C TRP A 76 5.41 -4.97 -10.76
N LEU A 77 6.15 -5.61 -9.85
CA LEU A 77 5.96 -5.43 -8.42
C LEU A 77 7.26 -5.02 -7.76
N ASP A 78 7.16 -4.03 -6.87
CA ASP A 78 8.16 -3.76 -5.83
C ASP A 78 7.56 -4.15 -4.49
N ILE A 79 8.00 -5.29 -3.97
CA ILE A 79 7.44 -5.93 -2.79
C ILE A 79 8.31 -5.55 -1.59
N LYS A 80 7.73 -4.79 -0.66
CA LYS A 80 8.33 -4.44 0.62
C LYS A 80 8.06 -5.55 1.64
N ILE A 81 9.12 -6.15 2.14
CA ILE A 81 9.06 -7.12 3.24
C ILE A 81 9.10 -6.34 4.55
N GLU A 82 7.94 -6.27 5.20
CA GLU A 82 7.71 -5.47 6.40
C GLU A 82 7.87 -6.32 7.67
N LEU A 83 8.42 -5.71 8.73
CA LEU A 83 8.58 -6.36 10.02
C LEU A 83 7.31 -6.17 10.86
N ASN A 84 6.90 -7.23 11.53
CA ASN A 84 5.93 -7.16 12.63
C ASN A 84 6.48 -7.84 13.88
N GLU A 85 6.15 -7.28 15.04
CA GLU A 85 6.54 -7.78 16.36
C GLU A 85 5.39 -7.52 17.33
N GLY A 86 4.89 -8.57 17.98
CA GLY A 86 3.81 -8.43 18.98
C GLY A 86 2.50 -7.82 18.43
N GLY A 87 2.20 -8.01 17.14
CA GLY A 87 1.02 -7.43 16.49
C GLY A 87 1.21 -5.98 15.99
N GLU A 88 2.40 -5.40 16.19
CA GLU A 88 2.74 -4.10 15.64
C GLU A 88 3.61 -4.22 14.41
N TRP A 89 3.32 -3.42 13.38
CA TRP A 89 4.29 -3.12 12.34
C TRP A 89 5.42 -2.26 12.89
N VAL A 90 6.62 -2.52 12.43
CA VAL A 90 7.84 -1.83 12.85
C VAL A 90 8.52 -1.22 11.64
N TYR A 91 8.71 0.11 11.66
CA TYR A 91 9.41 0.78 10.58
C TYR A 91 10.89 0.41 10.58
N ARG A 92 11.31 -0.34 9.55
CA ARG A 92 12.66 -0.90 9.41
C ARG A 92 13.83 0.08 9.53
N ARG A 93 13.66 1.37 9.16
CA ARG A 93 14.74 2.36 9.25
C ARG A 93 14.82 3.03 10.62
N HIS A 94 13.74 2.98 11.39
CA HIS A 94 13.67 3.60 12.70
C HIS A 94 12.68 2.83 13.59
N PRO A 95 13.14 1.79 14.30
CA PRO A 95 12.27 0.85 15.03
C PRO A 95 11.39 1.45 16.13
N ARG A 96 11.62 2.72 16.52
CA ARG A 96 10.71 3.45 17.42
C ARG A 96 9.42 3.91 16.74
N VAL A 97 9.38 3.93 15.40
CA VAL A 97 8.15 4.21 14.65
C VAL A 97 7.42 2.88 14.46
N ARG A 98 6.34 2.69 15.21
CA ARG A 98 5.55 1.46 15.26
C ARG A 98 4.06 1.79 15.23
N ARG A 99 3.25 0.86 14.76
CA ARG A 99 1.78 0.97 14.75
C ARG A 99 1.14 -0.42 14.85
N PRO A 100 -0.01 -0.59 15.52
CA PRO A 100 -0.79 -1.83 15.45
C PRO A 100 -1.12 -2.18 14.00
N LEU A 101 -0.95 -3.44 13.59
CA LEU A 101 -1.18 -3.87 12.20
C LEU A 101 -2.58 -3.51 11.69
N GLU A 102 -3.59 -3.67 12.53
CA GLU A 102 -4.99 -3.34 12.23
C GLU A 102 -5.22 -1.84 11.94
N SER A 103 -4.33 -0.97 12.41
CA SER A 103 -4.41 0.47 12.21
C SER A 103 -3.74 0.95 10.91
N ILE A 104 -3.08 0.04 10.19
CA ILE A 104 -2.26 0.38 9.03
C ILE A 104 -3.01 0.13 7.74
N GLY A 105 -3.08 1.19 6.94
CA GLY A 105 -3.70 1.16 5.62
C GLY A 105 -5.21 1.36 5.66
N ARG A 106 -5.84 1.15 4.51
CA ARG A 106 -7.30 1.16 4.33
C ARG A 106 -7.67 -0.04 3.49
N THR A 107 -8.75 -0.73 3.86
CA THR A 107 -9.24 -1.87 3.10
C THR A 107 -10.17 -1.40 1.98
N ARG A 108 -9.88 -1.84 0.75
CA ARG A 108 -10.83 -1.81 -0.37
C ARG A 108 -10.77 -3.15 -1.07
N HIS A 109 -11.93 -3.78 -1.25
CA HIS A 109 -12.02 -5.04 -1.96
C HIS A 109 -12.23 -4.78 -3.46
N ARG A 110 -11.19 -5.04 -4.25
CA ARG A 110 -11.30 -5.21 -5.70
C ARG A 110 -10.46 -6.41 -6.10
N ARG A 111 -11.00 -7.26 -6.96
CA ARG A 111 -10.22 -8.32 -7.60
C ARG A 111 -9.51 -7.68 -8.79
N HIS A 112 -8.19 -7.65 -8.74
CA HIS A 112 -7.37 -7.46 -9.93
C HIS A 112 -6.89 -8.84 -10.38
N PRO A 113 -7.06 -9.20 -11.66
CA PRO A 113 -6.46 -10.41 -12.18
C PRO A 113 -4.94 -10.34 -12.00
N VAL A 114 -4.32 -11.48 -11.71
CA VAL A 114 -2.85 -11.58 -11.71
C VAL A 114 -2.39 -11.34 -13.14
N PRO A 115 -1.51 -10.37 -13.38
CA PRO A 115 -1.05 -10.08 -14.73
C PRO A 115 -0.28 -11.26 -15.33
N ARG A 116 -0.39 -11.43 -16.64
CA ARG A 116 0.34 -12.42 -17.43
C ARG A 116 1.37 -11.72 -18.33
N SER A 117 2.23 -12.54 -18.93
CA SER A 117 3.13 -12.08 -20.00
C SER A 117 2.37 -11.29 -21.05
N GLY A 118 2.87 -10.09 -21.40
CA GLY A 118 2.26 -9.21 -22.40
C GLY A 118 1.11 -8.33 -21.91
N ASP A 119 0.62 -8.50 -20.68
CA ASP A 119 -0.39 -7.60 -20.11
C ASP A 119 0.19 -6.19 -19.88
N ARG A 120 -0.68 -5.19 -19.77
CA ARG A 120 -0.29 -3.85 -19.29
C ARG A 120 -0.61 -3.73 -17.81
N LEU A 121 0.27 -3.08 -17.03
CA LEU A 121 0.02 -2.85 -15.61
C LEU A 121 -1.32 -2.11 -15.43
N PRO A 122 -2.31 -2.70 -14.72
CA PRO A 122 -3.53 -1.97 -14.42
C PRO A 122 -3.19 -0.81 -13.50
N LEU A 123 -3.66 0.39 -13.83
CA LEU A 123 -3.48 1.56 -12.96
C LEU A 123 -4.48 1.47 -11.79
N PRO A 124 -4.03 1.50 -10.52
CA PRO A 124 -4.89 1.80 -9.40
C PRO A 124 -5.63 3.13 -9.64
N GLU A 125 -6.95 3.06 -9.72
CA GLU A 125 -7.74 4.28 -9.82
C GLU A 125 -7.75 5.03 -8.48
N ALA A 126 -7.57 6.35 -8.55
CA ALA A 126 -7.81 7.21 -7.40
C ALA A 126 -9.26 7.02 -6.92
N PRO A 127 -9.53 7.03 -5.60
CA PRO A 127 -10.88 6.93 -5.11
C PRO A 127 -11.73 8.05 -5.72
N VAL A 128 -12.92 7.73 -6.24
CA VAL A 128 -13.97 8.73 -6.49
C VAL A 128 -14.35 9.30 -5.12
N VAL A 129 -13.72 10.41 -4.73
CA VAL A 129 -14.08 11.16 -3.54
C VAL A 129 -15.41 11.84 -3.84
N ARG A 130 -16.52 11.18 -3.53
CA ARG A 130 -17.77 11.91 -3.31
C ARG A 130 -17.53 12.75 -2.07
N ARG A 131 -17.29 14.06 -2.24
CA ARG A 131 -17.35 15.01 -1.12
C ARG A 131 -18.70 14.79 -0.44
N ARG A 132 -18.70 14.26 0.78
CA ARG A 132 -19.86 14.38 1.63
C ARG A 132 -20.06 15.89 1.80
N ALA A 133 -21.19 16.41 1.33
CA ALA A 133 -21.54 17.79 1.63
C ALA A 133 -21.35 17.99 3.13
N ALA A 134 -20.56 18.98 3.52
CA ALA A 134 -20.51 19.38 4.91
C ALA A 134 -21.95 19.64 5.34
N ALA A 135 -22.40 19.01 6.42
CA ALA A 135 -23.64 19.42 7.04
C ALA A 135 -23.51 20.92 7.33
N ALA A 136 -24.44 21.71 6.78
CA ALA A 136 -24.50 23.13 7.07
C ALA A 136 -24.49 23.31 8.60
N PRO A 137 -23.73 24.28 9.13
CA PRO A 137 -23.78 24.54 10.57
C PRO A 137 -25.22 24.83 10.95
N THR A 138 -25.75 24.03 11.88
CA THR A 138 -27.07 24.23 12.47
C THR A 138 -27.09 25.66 13.04
N ALA A 139 -27.93 26.52 12.49
CA ALA A 139 -28.07 27.88 12.97
C ALA A 139 -28.42 27.86 14.48
N PRO A 140 -27.78 28.69 15.31
CA PRO A 140 -28.15 28.78 16.71
C PRO A 140 -29.60 29.29 16.84
N PRO A 141 -30.37 28.81 17.84
CA PRO A 141 -31.75 29.23 18.01
C PRO A 141 -31.83 30.74 18.28
N SER A 142 -32.68 31.41 17.51
CA SER A 142 -33.02 32.82 17.65
C SER A 142 -33.51 33.10 19.08
N ARG A 143 -32.76 33.88 19.86
CA ARG A 143 -33.25 34.40 21.14
C ARG A 143 -34.31 35.47 20.85
N THR A 144 -35.57 35.09 20.95
CA THR A 144 -36.69 36.04 21.02
C THR A 144 -36.53 36.89 22.27
N ARG A 145 -36.24 38.19 22.08
CA ARG A 145 -36.22 39.18 23.17
C ARG A 145 -37.68 39.49 23.52
N ALA A 146 -38.18 38.92 24.61
CA ALA A 146 -39.46 39.33 25.18
C ALA A 146 -39.36 40.80 25.62
N ARG A 147 -40.19 41.67 25.05
CA ARG A 147 -40.36 43.06 25.44
C ARG A 147 -41.37 43.08 26.58
N ALA A 148 -40.94 43.44 27.79
CA ALA A 148 -41.84 43.65 28.92
C ALA A 148 -42.69 44.92 28.70
N PRO A 149 -43.98 44.93 29.09
CA PRO A 149 -44.83 46.10 28.94
C PRO A 149 -44.61 47.11 30.09
N ARG A 150 -44.70 48.39 29.75
CA ARG A 150 -45.16 49.47 30.64
C ARG A 150 -46.11 50.33 29.83
#